data_AF-A0A4P5UEZ6-F1
#
_entry.id   AF-A0A4P5UEZ6-F1
#
_cell.length_a   1.000
_cell.length_b   1.000
_cell.length_c   1.000
_cell.angle_alpha   90.00
_cell.angle_beta   90.00
_cell.angle_gamma   90.00
#
_symmetry.space_group_name_H-M   'P 1'
#
loop_
_entity.id
_entity.type
_entity.pdbx_description
1 polymer ?
#
loop_
_entity_poly.entity_id
_entity_poly.type
_entity_poly.pdbx_seq_one_letter_code
_entity_poly.pdbx_strand_id
1 'polypeptide(L)' 'MTERELKLLLNASALKHVHVSYAVMADGYMIVADGNPLETTKREIREFKTLDTAAKFLFKIGIANFTVKLKTTG' A
#
# COMPACT_ATOMS: atom_id res chain seq x y z
N MET A 1 -1.73 7.46 5.82
CA MET A 1 -1.81 8.32 4.61
C MET A 1 -2.99 7.93 3.74
N THR A 2 -3.86 8.86 3.34
CA THR A 2 -5.02 8.59 2.45
C THR A 2 -4.62 8.42 0.98
N GLU A 3 -5.53 7.86 0.17
CA GLU A 3 -5.36 7.75 -1.29
C GLU A 3 -5.12 9.11 -1.97
N ARG A 4 -5.75 10.18 -1.49
CA ARG A 4 -5.57 11.53 -2.05
C ARG A 4 -4.17 12.05 -1.80
N GLU A 5 -3.68 11.92 -0.57
CA GLU A 5 -2.31 12.30 -0.18
C GLU A 5 -1.28 11.48 -0.98
N LEU A 6 -1.50 10.17 -1.14
CA LEU A 6 -0.65 9.29 -1.95
C LEU A 6 -0.57 9.75 -3.40
N LYS A 7 -1.70 10.09 -4.04
CA LYS A 7 -1.74 10.60 -5.41
C LYS A 7 -1.02 11.95 -5.55
N LEU A 8 -1.14 12.83 -4.56
CA LEU A 8 -0.42 14.11 -4.56
C LEU A 8 1.09 13.89 -4.51
N LEU A 9 1.57 13.02 -3.64
CA LEU A 9 3.00 12.68 -3.54
C LEU A 9 3.52 11.97 -4.79
N LEU A 10 2.69 11.10 -5.40
CA LEU A 10 3.03 10.44 -6.66
C LEU A 10 3.20 11.46 -7.79
N ASN A 11 2.24 12.37 -7.95
CA ASN A 11 2.28 13.40 -8.99
C ASN A 11 3.46 14.38 -8.81
N ALA A 12 3.86 14.62 -7.55
CA ALA A 12 5.04 15.41 -7.22
C ALA A 12 6.36 14.63 -7.36
N SER A 13 6.33 13.36 -7.77
CA SER A 13 7.51 12.46 -7.77
C SER A 13 8.22 12.40 -6.41
N ALA A 14 7.48 12.57 -5.32
CA ALA A 14 7.99 12.63 -3.96
C ALA A 14 7.99 11.27 -3.24
N LEU A 15 7.28 10.28 -3.80
CA LEU A 15 7.27 8.91 -3.28
C LEU A 15 8.59 8.19 -3.60
N LYS A 16 9.27 7.67 -2.58
CA LYS A 16 10.55 6.96 -2.76
C LYS A 16 10.36 5.45 -2.76
N HIS A 17 9.58 4.93 -1.83
CA HIS A 17 9.41 3.49 -1.62
C HIS A 17 7.96 3.12 -1.42
N VAL A 18 7.43 2.28 -2.30
CA VAL A 18 6.11 1.68 -2.15
C VAL A 18 6.27 0.17 -2.03
N HIS A 19 5.64 -0.40 -1.02
CA HIS A 19 5.62 -1.84 -0.84
C HIS A 19 4.28 -2.34 -0.31
N VAL A 20 3.96 -3.58 -0.65
CA VAL A 20 2.85 -4.32 -0.06
C VAL A 20 3.41 -5.18 1.06
N SER A 21 2.88 -5.06 2.26
CA SER A 21 3.26 -5.88 3.41
C SER A 21 2.14 -6.85 3.76
N TYR A 22 2.46 -8.10 4.05
CA TYR A 22 1.51 -9.03 4.66
C TYR A 22 1.35 -8.70 6.15
N ALA A 23 0.11 -8.51 6.60
CA ALA A 23 -0.25 -8.21 7.98
C ALA A 23 -0.98 -9.42 8.57
N VAL A 24 -0.24 -10.24 9.32
CA VAL A 24 -0.74 -11.50 9.91
C VAL A 24 -1.95 -11.28 10.84
N MET A 25 -1.99 -10.17 11.58
CA MET A 25 -3.11 -9.86 12.49
C MET A 25 -4.40 -9.49 11.75
N ALA A 26 -4.30 -9.04 10.49
CA ALA A 26 -5.41 -8.61 9.65
C ALA A 26 -5.86 -9.69 8.66
N ASP A 27 -5.17 -10.83 8.61
CA ASP A 27 -5.31 -11.85 7.56
C ASP A 27 -5.36 -11.24 6.14
N GLY A 28 -4.41 -10.34 5.87
CA GLY A 28 -4.47 -9.52 4.67
C GLY A 28 -3.19 -8.79 4.32
N TYR A 29 -3.28 -7.98 3.28
CA TYR A 29 -2.19 -7.19 2.73
C TYR A 29 -2.48 -5.71 2.94
N MET A 30 -1.44 -4.94 3.25
CA MET A 30 -1.51 -3.49 3.35
C MET A 30 -0.49 -2.84 2.42
N ILE A 31 -0.85 -1.69 1.86
CA ILE A 31 0.08 -0.88 1.07
C ILE A 31 0.75 0.09 2.02
N VAL A 32 2.08 0.16 1.96
CA VAL A 32 2.90 1.09 2.74
C VAL A 32 3.74 1.90 1.76
N ALA A 33 3.65 3.22 1.88
CA ALA A 33 4.37 4.17 1.06
C ALA A 33 5.17 5.11 1.96
N ASP A 34 6.49 5.11 1.78
CA ASP A 34 7.47 5.84 2.61
C ASP A 34 7.26 5.64 4.12
N GLY A 35 7.01 4.40 4.52
CA GLY A 35 6.77 4.02 5.91
C GLY A 35 5.37 4.30 6.44
N ASN A 36 4.51 4.95 5.65
CA ASN A 36 3.15 5.28 6.04
C ASN A 36 2.16 4.27 5.42
N PRO A 37 1.32 3.60 6.24
CA PRO A 37 0.27 2.73 5.70
C PRO A 37 -0.77 3.56 4.96
N LEU A 38 -1.32 2.97 3.90
CA LEU A 38 -2.45 3.51 3.18
C LEU A 38 -3.69 3.41 4.08
N GLU A 39 -4.44 4.50 4.16
CA GLU A 39 -5.63 4.64 4.99
C GLU A 39 -6.87 4.88 4.13
N THR A 40 -8.02 4.53 4.69
CA THR A 40 -9.33 4.96 4.22
C THR A 40 -9.54 6.45 4.52
N THR A 41 -10.63 7.03 3.99
CA THR A 41 -11.04 8.40 4.35
C THR A 41 -11.36 8.57 5.84
N LYS A 42 -11.64 7.47 6.54
CA LYS A 42 -11.87 7.44 7.99
C LYS A 42 -10.59 7.29 8.82
N ARG A 43 -9.40 7.34 8.19
CA ARG A 43 -8.08 7.16 8.83
C ARG A 43 -7.85 5.76 9.41
N GLU A 44 -8.61 4.77 8.94
CA GLU A 44 -8.36 3.35 9.25
C GLU A 44 -7.35 2.79 8.24
N ILE A 45 -6.48 1.86 8.66
CA ILE A 45 -5.55 1.20 7.73
C ILE A 45 -6.38 0.45 6.69
N ARG A 46 -6.07 0.68 5.42
CA ARG A 46 -6.73 0.02 4.30
C ARG A 46 -6.11 -1.35 4.07
N GLU A 47 -6.92 -2.36 4.33
CA GLU A 47 -6.54 -3.76 4.16
C GLU A 47 -7.08 -4.31 2.83
N PHE A 48 -6.33 -5.24 2.26
CA PHE A 48 -6.65 -5.93 1.03
C PHE A 48 -6.60 -7.42 1.28
N LYS A 49 -7.68 -8.13 0.92
CA LYS A 49 -7.77 -9.58 1.14
C LYS A 49 -6.70 -10.38 0.40
N THR A 50 -6.29 -9.93 -0.79
CA THR A 50 -5.27 -10.61 -1.60
C THR A 50 -4.23 -9.62 -2.13
N LEU A 51 -3.04 -10.15 -2.41
CA LEU A 51 -1.96 -9.42 -3.05
C LEU A 51 -2.41 -8.88 -4.42
N ASP A 52 -3.17 -9.67 -5.19
CA ASP A 52 -3.71 -9.26 -6.49
C ASP A 52 -4.59 -8.03 -6.40
N THR A 53 -5.45 -7.93 -5.38
CA THR A 53 -6.31 -6.76 -5.19
C THR A 53 -5.48 -5.52 -4.82
N ALA A 54 -4.45 -5.69 -3.98
CA ALA A 54 -3.53 -4.61 -3.63
C ALA A 54 -2.73 -4.13 -4.86
N ALA A 55 -2.21 -5.06 -5.67
CA ALA A 55 -1.48 -4.75 -6.90
C ALA A 55 -2.37 -4.04 -7.91
N LYS A 56 -3.59 -4.54 -8.18
CA LYS A 56 -4.57 -3.88 -9.07
C LYS A 56 -4.87 -2.45 -8.62
N PHE A 57 -4.98 -2.23 -7.31
CA PHE A 57 -5.17 -0.90 -6.76
C PHE A 57 -3.98 0.03 -7.07
N LEU A 58 -2.74 -0.43 -6.82
CA LEU A 58 -1.52 0.32 -7.13
C LEU A 58 -1.43 0.69 -8.62
N PHE A 59 -1.71 -0.26 -9.52
CA PHE A 59 -1.74 0.00 -10.96
C PHE A 59 -2.78 1.05 -11.34
N LYS A 60 -4.00 0.98 -10.76
CA LYS A 60 -5.07 1.95 -11.02
C LYS A 60 -4.68 3.38 -10.65
N ILE A 61 -3.80 3.55 -9.66
CA ILE A 61 -3.34 4.88 -9.21
C ILE A 61 -2.01 5.30 -9.84
N GLY A 62 -1.46 4.51 -10.77
CA GLY A 62 -0.23 4.86 -11.51
C GLY A 62 1.07 4.35 -10.89
N ILE A 63 1.02 3.45 -9.92
CA ILE A 63 2.20 2.83 -9.30
C ILE A 63 2.40 1.44 -9.91
N ALA A 64 3.35 1.33 -10.83
CA ALA A 64 3.70 0.07 -11.48
C ALA A 64 4.91 -0.63 -10.85
N ASN A 65 5.76 0.10 -10.14
CA ASN A 65 6.95 -0.44 -9.46
C ASN A 65 6.73 -0.41 -7.95
N PHE A 66 6.69 -1.58 -7.33
CA PHE A 66 6.57 -1.76 -5.88
C PHE A 66 7.20 -3.08 -5.48
N THR A 67 7.55 -3.20 -4.20
CA THR A 67 8.07 -4.46 -3.62
C THR A 67 7.01 -5.16 -2.79
N VAL A 68 7.13 -6.47 -2.63
CA VAL A 68 6.25 -7.25 -1.75
C VAL A 68 7.08 -7.80 -0.59
N LYS A 69 6.65 -7.51 0.63
CA LYS A 69 7.24 -8.03 1.87
C LYS A 69 6.29 -9.05 2.47
N LEU A 70 6.58 -10.31 2.25
CA LEU A 70 5.89 -11.42 2.88
C LEU A 70 6.55 -11.70 4.23
N LYS A 71 5.75 -11.88 5.28
CA LYS A 71 6.26 -12.35 6.56
C LYS A 71 6.32 -13.87 6.51
N THR A 72 7.52 -14.43 6.33
CA THR A 72 7.74 -15.86 6.54
C THR A 72 7.93 -16.07 8.04
N THR A 73 7.13 -16.94 8.66
CA THR A 73 7.45 -17.52 9.96
C THR A 73 8.75 -18.31 9.81
N GLY A 74 9.84 -17.78 10.38
CA GLY A 74 11.04 -18.54 10.70
C GLY A 74 10.92 -19.07 12.12
#